data_AF-A0A2M7KH13-F1
#
_entry.id   AF-A0A2M7KH13-F1
#
_cell.length_a   1.000
_cell.length_b   1.000
_cell.length_c   1.000
_cell.angle_alpha   90.00
_cell.angle_beta   90.00
_cell.angle_gamma   90.00
#
_symmetry.space_group_name_H-M   'P 1'
#
loop_
_entity.id
_entity.type
_entity.pdbx_description
1 polymer ?
#
loop_
_entity_poly.entity_id
_entity_poly.type
_entity_poly.pdbx_seq_one_letter_code
_entity_poly.pdbx_strand_id
1 'polypeptide(L)'
;MKLNASQLVKLSVVGEVDSPSVGDTPYRVSADGQPLVLVGSGGITYNVRVGDSVAGWKADHVEPGVSLKNSNNNANGALNLYACVGNEATVISGDAKKAKGVVTGKH
;
A
#
# COMPACT_ATOMS: atom_id res chain seq x y z
N MET A 1 8.81 10.47 -27.16
CA MET A 1 9.54 11.09 -26.03
C MET A 1 10.93 10.48 -25.95
N LYS A 2 11.99 11.28 -25.74
CA LYS A 2 13.37 10.78 -25.55
C LYS A 2 13.60 10.56 -24.05
N LEU A 3 14.00 9.36 -23.64
CA LEU A 3 14.21 8.98 -22.25
C LEU A 3 15.60 8.36 -22.07
N ASN A 4 16.14 8.43 -20.86
CA ASN A 4 17.38 7.75 -20.45
C ASN A 4 17.12 6.34 -19.88
N ALA A 5 16.07 5.66 -20.36
CA ALA A 5 15.59 4.41 -19.77
C ALA A 5 16.67 3.30 -19.66
N SER A 6 17.60 3.24 -20.61
CA SER A 6 18.73 2.29 -20.60
C SER A 6 19.79 2.59 -19.53
N GLN A 7 19.79 3.79 -18.96
CA GLN A 7 20.73 4.21 -17.91
C GLN A 7 20.16 4.04 -16.50
N LEU A 8 18.88 3.67 -16.37
CA LEU A 8 18.22 3.50 -15.08
C LEU A 8 18.62 2.17 -14.43
N VAL A 9 19.01 2.23 -13.16
CA VAL A 9 19.29 1.05 -12.34
C VAL A 9 17.97 0.45 -11.86
N LYS A 10 17.86 -0.88 -11.91
CA LYS A 10 16.78 -1.64 -11.29
C LYS A 10 17.31 -2.27 -10.02
N LEU A 11 16.65 -2.02 -8.89
CA LEU A 11 17.04 -2.49 -7.57
C LEU A 11 15.87 -3.25 -6.93
N SER A 12 16.16 -4.34 -6.25
CA SER A 12 15.17 -5.03 -5.42
C SER A 12 14.88 -4.22 -4.16
N VAL A 13 13.62 -3.90 -3.93
CA VAL A 13 13.11 -3.44 -2.63
C VAL A 13 12.12 -4.46 -2.09
N VAL A 14 12.10 -4.64 -0.78
CA VAL A 14 11.32 -5.69 -0.11
C VAL A 14 10.51 -5.08 1.01
N GLY A 15 9.27 -5.55 1.13
CA GLY A 15 8.39 -5.33 2.28
C GLY A 15 7.62 -6.61 2.58
N GLU A 16 6.86 -6.58 3.66
CA GLU A 16 5.90 -7.59 4.06
C GLU A 16 4.49 -7.02 3.97
N VAL A 17 3.50 -7.90 3.82
CA VAL A 17 2.09 -7.50 3.89
C VAL A 17 1.86 -6.86 5.25
N ASP A 18 1.49 -5.58 5.27
CA ASP A 18 1.30 -4.86 6.52
C ASP A 18 0.03 -5.35 7.20
N SER A 19 0.00 -5.32 8.53
CA SER A 19 -1.24 -5.53 9.27
C SER A 19 -2.03 -4.22 9.29
N PRO A 20 -3.38 -4.25 9.26
CA PRO A 20 -4.17 -3.06 9.53
C PRO A 20 -3.79 -2.48 10.90
N SER A 21 -3.66 -1.16 10.98
CA SER A 21 -3.31 -0.49 12.23
C SER A 21 -4.43 0.41 12.74
N VAL A 22 -4.59 0.41 14.06
CA VAL A 22 -5.42 1.36 14.80
C VAL A 22 -4.46 2.22 15.59
N GLY A 23 -4.69 3.53 15.63
CA GLY A 23 -3.89 4.44 16.46
C GLY A 23 -4.17 4.23 17.95
N ASP A 24 -3.73 5.20 18.77
CA ASP A 24 -3.96 5.16 20.23
C ASP A 24 -5.45 5.08 20.62
N THR A 25 -6.35 5.45 19.70
CA THR A 25 -7.80 5.34 19.88
C THR A 25 -8.46 4.66 18.67
N PRO A 26 -9.61 3.98 18.87
CA PRO A 26 -10.37 3.38 17.76
C PRO A 26 -11.10 4.41 16.90
N TYR A 27 -11.07 5.70 17.29
CA TYR A 27 -11.86 6.74 16.65
C TYR A 27 -11.06 7.51 15.61
N ARG A 28 -11.69 7.72 14.45
CA ARG A 28 -11.37 8.78 13.49
C ARG A 28 -12.31 9.95 13.73
N VAL A 29 -11.78 11.17 13.69
CA VAL A 29 -12.59 12.38 13.87
C VAL A 29 -13.04 12.87 12.50
N SER A 30 -14.34 12.93 12.27
CA SER A 30 -14.92 13.45 11.04
C SER A 30 -14.72 14.97 10.91
N ALA A 31 -14.98 15.53 9.74
CA ALA A 31 -14.85 16.97 9.49
C ALA A 31 -15.79 17.83 10.36
N ASP A 32 -16.90 17.27 10.84
CA ASP A 32 -17.85 17.88 11.78
C ASP A 32 -17.56 17.53 13.26
N GLY A 33 -16.41 16.92 13.54
CA GLY A 33 -15.96 16.64 14.91
C GLY A 33 -16.60 15.42 15.57
N GLN A 34 -17.25 14.54 14.80
CA GLN A 34 -17.86 13.32 15.33
C GLN A 34 -16.87 12.15 15.34
N PRO A 35 -16.84 11.34 16.42
CA PRO A 35 -16.00 10.15 16.47
C PRO A 35 -16.63 9.02 15.66
N LEU A 36 -15.84 8.41 14.76
CA LEU A 36 -16.25 7.30 13.90
C LEU A 36 -15.31 6.11 14.09
N VAL A 37 -15.85 4.90 14.10
CA VAL A 37 -15.05 3.65 14.06
C VAL A 37 -15.11 3.12 12.64
N LEU A 38 -14.02 3.28 11.89
CA LEU A 38 -13.93 2.96 10.46
C LEU A 38 -12.72 2.08 10.18
N VAL A 39 -12.81 1.28 9.12
CA VAL A 39 -11.66 0.54 8.58
C VAL A 39 -10.66 1.53 7.98
N GLY A 40 -9.39 1.31 8.31
CA GLY A 40 -8.25 2.17 8.00
C GLY A 40 -7.31 1.63 6.92
N SER A 41 -6.06 2.10 6.98
CA SER A 41 -4.93 1.66 6.16
C SER A 41 -4.30 0.34 6.63
N GLY A 42 -3.51 -0.29 5.77
CA GLY A 42 -2.84 -1.57 6.00
C GLY A 42 -3.69 -2.79 5.63
N GLY A 43 -3.04 -3.96 5.53
CA GLY A 43 -3.72 -5.22 5.29
C GLY A 43 -3.92 -5.61 3.83
N ILE A 44 -4.77 -6.63 3.66
CA ILE A 44 -5.30 -7.07 2.37
C ILE A 44 -6.77 -6.65 2.31
N THR A 45 -7.07 -5.62 1.51
CA THR A 45 -8.44 -5.19 1.25
C THR A 45 -9.03 -6.00 0.10
N TYR A 46 -9.99 -6.86 0.44
CA TYR A 46 -10.51 -7.85 -0.52
C TYR A 46 -11.44 -7.25 -1.59
N ASN A 47 -12.20 -6.20 -1.24
CA ASN A 47 -13.32 -5.65 -2.01
C ASN A 47 -13.13 -4.19 -2.45
N VAL A 48 -11.91 -3.65 -2.36
CA VAL A 48 -11.54 -2.35 -2.93
C VAL A 48 -10.27 -2.55 -3.76
N ARG A 49 -10.33 -2.19 -5.03
CA ARG A 49 -9.28 -2.39 -6.03
C ARG A 49 -9.04 -1.11 -6.83
N VAL A 50 -7.89 -1.05 -7.51
CA VAL A 50 -7.62 0.03 -8.46
C VAL A 50 -8.69 0.03 -9.55
N GLY A 51 -9.29 1.19 -9.79
CA GLY A 51 -10.40 1.37 -10.72
C GLY A 51 -11.76 1.52 -10.03
N ASP A 52 -11.89 1.08 -8.77
CA ASP A 52 -13.10 1.33 -7.98
C ASP A 52 -13.24 2.83 -7.63
N SER A 53 -14.47 3.24 -7.32
CA SER A 53 -14.74 4.61 -6.85
C SER A 53 -13.98 4.90 -5.56
N VAL A 54 -13.36 6.09 -5.50
CA VAL A 54 -12.70 6.62 -4.30
C VAL A 54 -13.68 7.06 -3.21
N ALA A 55 -14.97 7.19 -3.56
CA ALA A 55 -16.04 7.60 -2.67
C ALA A 55 -17.13 6.52 -2.54
N GLY A 56 -17.94 6.60 -1.49
CA GLY A 56 -19.06 5.70 -1.23
C GLY A 56 -18.76 4.57 -0.22
N TRP A 57 -17.50 4.44 0.19
CA TRP A 57 -17.09 3.47 1.22
C TRP A 57 -17.29 4.03 2.63
N LYS A 58 -17.70 3.16 3.57
CA LYS A 58 -17.68 3.46 5.00
C LYS A 58 -16.31 3.12 5.58
N ALA A 59 -15.31 3.91 5.20
CA ALA A 59 -13.92 3.72 5.57
C ALA A 59 -13.19 5.08 5.64
N ASP A 60 -11.98 5.08 6.19
CA ASP A 60 -11.08 6.23 6.19
C ASP A 60 -9.68 5.75 5.77
N HIS A 61 -9.05 6.39 4.78
CA HIS A 61 -7.73 5.98 4.27
C HIS A 61 -7.61 4.47 3.92
N VAL A 62 -8.69 3.85 3.41
CA VAL A 62 -8.64 2.47 2.92
C VAL A 62 -7.70 2.37 1.71
N GLU A 63 -6.86 1.36 1.71
CA GLU A 63 -5.88 1.12 0.64
C GLU A 63 -6.36 -0.04 -0.25
N PRO A 64 -6.30 0.11 -1.60
CA PRO A 64 -6.80 -0.91 -2.50
C PRO A 64 -5.84 -2.10 -2.62
N GLY A 65 -6.38 -3.31 -2.49
CA GLY A 65 -5.62 -4.54 -2.69
C GLY A 65 -4.71 -4.90 -1.51
N VAL A 66 -3.39 -4.80 -1.68
CA VAL A 66 -2.42 -5.28 -0.70
C VAL A 66 -1.50 -4.14 -0.30
N SER A 67 -1.48 -3.82 0.98
CA SER A 67 -0.57 -2.82 1.56
C SER A 67 0.73 -3.49 2.01
N LEU A 68 1.86 -2.84 1.72
CA LEU A 68 3.19 -3.34 2.06
C LEU A 68 3.90 -2.34 2.97
N LYS A 69 4.63 -2.87 3.94
CA LYS A 69 5.52 -2.10 4.82
C LYS A 69 6.81 -2.87 5.03
N ASN A 70 7.90 -2.17 5.36
CA ASN A 70 9.08 -2.80 5.93
C ASN A 70 9.18 -2.45 7.42
N SER A 71 9.37 -3.44 8.28
CA SER A 71 9.52 -3.24 9.73
C SER A 71 10.78 -2.44 10.11
N ASN A 72 11.80 -2.41 9.26
CA ASN A 72 12.94 -1.53 9.42
C ASN A 72 12.66 -0.16 8.78
N ASN A 73 12.69 0.91 9.58
CA ASN A 73 12.35 2.27 9.11
C ASN A 73 13.20 2.77 7.95
N ASN A 74 14.51 2.49 7.92
CA ASN A 74 15.38 2.91 6.82
C ASN A 74 15.07 2.14 5.53
N ALA A 75 14.85 0.83 5.64
CA ALA A 75 14.44 0.01 4.52
C ALA A 75 13.02 0.37 4.04
N ASN A 76 12.12 0.78 4.95
CA ASN A 76 10.79 1.27 4.61
C ASN A 76 10.86 2.60 3.86
N GLY A 77 11.78 3.49 4.26
CA GLY A 77 12.07 4.71 3.51
C GLY A 77 12.54 4.40 2.08
N ALA A 78 13.45 3.43 1.93
CA ALA A 78 13.90 2.98 0.61
C ALA A 78 12.78 2.33 -0.23
N LEU A 79 11.91 1.52 0.39
CA LEU A 79 10.73 0.93 -0.26
C LEU A 79 9.82 2.03 -0.84
N ASN A 80 9.47 3.03 -0.03
CA ASN A 80 8.62 4.14 -0.44
C ASN A 80 9.26 5.05 -1.50
N LEU A 81 10.58 5.23 -1.42
CA LEU A 81 11.32 6.07 -2.36
C LEU A 81 11.50 5.39 -3.73
N TYR A 82 11.87 4.12 -3.76
CA TYR A 82 12.28 3.43 -4.99
C TYR A 82 11.16 2.63 -5.66
N ALA A 83 10.07 2.31 -4.97
CA ALA A 83 8.89 1.72 -5.60
C ALA A 83 8.18 2.78 -6.47
N CYS A 84 8.10 2.50 -7.77
CA CYS A 84 7.35 3.31 -8.73
C CYS A 84 6.05 2.62 -9.12
N VAL A 85 4.97 3.39 -9.28
CA VAL A 85 3.69 2.89 -9.80
C VAL A 85 3.93 2.21 -11.15
N GLY A 86 3.36 1.01 -11.32
CA GLY A 86 3.55 0.16 -12.49
C GLY A 86 4.78 -0.76 -12.44
N ASN A 87 5.62 -0.70 -11.41
CA ASN A 87 6.66 -1.72 -11.19
C ASN A 87 6.03 -3.09 -10.90
N GLU A 88 6.66 -4.16 -11.41
CA GLU A 88 6.28 -5.54 -11.09
C GLU A 88 6.59 -5.84 -9.61
N ALA A 89 5.61 -6.39 -8.90
CA ALA A 89 5.76 -6.93 -7.56
C ALA A 89 5.62 -8.45 -7.61
N THR A 90 6.46 -9.18 -6.87
CA THR A 90 6.41 -10.65 -6.81
C THR A 90 6.32 -11.12 -5.36
N VAL A 91 5.39 -12.03 -5.07
CA VAL A 91 5.27 -12.68 -3.76
C VAL A 91 6.40 -13.69 -3.60
N ILE A 92 7.23 -13.54 -2.56
CA ILE A 92 8.46 -14.35 -2.38
C ILE A 92 8.33 -15.51 -1.38
N SER A 93 7.25 -15.56 -0.60
CA SER A 93 6.98 -16.55 0.45
C SER A 93 5.48 -16.84 0.60
N GLY A 94 5.13 -17.85 1.39
CA GLY A 94 3.74 -18.26 1.63
C GLY A 94 3.08 -18.97 0.45
N ASP A 95 1.77 -19.20 0.55
CA ASP A 95 1.01 -20.03 -0.39
C ASP A 95 0.90 -19.41 -1.79
N ALA A 96 0.93 -18.08 -1.87
CA ALA A 96 0.89 -17.34 -3.13
C ALA A 96 2.28 -17.07 -3.74
N LYS A 97 3.33 -17.77 -3.29
CA LYS A 97 4.71 -17.56 -3.80
C LYS A 97 4.76 -17.66 -5.33
N LYS A 98 5.53 -16.75 -5.96
CA LYS A 98 5.65 -16.50 -7.40
C LYS A 98 4.45 -15.78 -8.05
N ALA A 99 3.35 -15.54 -7.32
CA ALA A 99 2.30 -14.67 -7.83
C ALA A 99 2.87 -13.27 -8.10
N LYS A 100 2.40 -12.65 -9.18
CA LYS A 100 2.83 -11.33 -9.63
C LYS A 100 1.70 -10.33 -9.51
N GLY A 101 2.07 -9.09 -9.24
CA GLY A 101 1.20 -7.93 -9.25
C GLY A 101 1.95 -6.71 -9.73
N VAL A 102 1.33 -5.54 -9.55
CA VAL A 102 1.93 -4.25 -9.89
C VAL A 102 1.76 -3.27 -8.75
N VAL A 103 2.73 -2.38 -8.56
CA VAL A 103 2.61 -1.27 -7.62
C VAL A 103 1.53 -0.31 -8.10
N THR A 104 0.53 -0.06 -7.25
CA THR A 104 -0.64 0.76 -7.58
C THR A 104 -0.55 2.18 -7.05
N GLY A 105 0.22 2.38 -5.97
CA GLY A 105 0.38 3.65 -5.27
C GLY A 105 1.35 3.50 -4.11
N LYS A 106 1.47 4.58 -3.32
CA LYS A 106 2.22 4.62 -2.06
C LYS A 106 1.58 5.65 -1.13
N HIS A 107 1.70 5.40 0.17
CA HIS A 107 1.11 6.17 1.26
C HIS A 107 2.15 6.34 2.36
#